data_AF-A0A8J8JYH3-F1
#
_entry.id   AF-A0A8J8JYH3-F1
#
_cell.length_a   1.000
_cell.length_b   1.000
_cell.length_c   1.000
_cell.angle_alpha   90.00
_cell.angle_beta   90.00
_cell.angle_gamma   90.00
#
_symmetry.space_group_name_H-M   'P 1'
#
loop_
_entity.id
_entity.type
_entity.pdbx_description
1 polymer ?
#
loop_
_entity_poly.entity_id
_entity_poly.type
_entity_poly.pdbx_seq_one_letter_code
_entity_poly.pdbx_strand_id
1 'polypeptide(L)'
;MITKIETAEDVKAFAKQLITEGVSFHPDDDFNDYVNLEESIPTYSKEEADVRNGLMNKCFEVCEKEGIDIYDVALEVSLIETEMDKFIPLPSQTYPENN
;
A
#
# COMPACT_ATOMS: atom_id res chain seq x y z
N MET A 1 -9.00 -5.86 9.58
CA MET A 1 -9.03 -6.36 8.20
C MET A 1 -10.02 -5.51 7.41
N ILE A 2 -9.51 -4.68 6.51
CA ILE A 2 -10.34 -3.98 5.53
C ILE A 2 -10.96 -5.00 4.57
N THR A 3 -12.23 -4.78 4.23
CA THR A 3 -12.98 -5.64 3.32
C THR A 3 -13.59 -4.88 2.15
N LYS A 4 -13.42 -3.55 2.12
CA LYS A 4 -13.94 -2.66 1.09
C LYS A 4 -13.07 -1.40 1.00
N ILE A 5 -12.95 -0.86 -0.21
CA ILE A 5 -12.28 0.41 -0.51
C ILE A 5 -13.30 1.31 -1.21
N GLU A 6 -13.64 2.45 -0.61
CA GLU A 6 -14.58 3.42 -1.19
C GLU A 6 -14.01 4.84 -1.25
N THR A 7 -12.98 5.12 -0.45
CA THR A 7 -12.38 6.45 -0.26
C THR A 7 -10.86 6.38 -0.21
N ALA A 8 -10.18 7.50 -0.44
CA ALA A 8 -8.73 7.58 -0.27
C ALA A 8 -8.24 7.19 1.14
N GLU A 9 -9.05 7.42 2.17
CA GLU A 9 -8.70 6.97 3.53
C GLU A 9 -8.73 5.45 3.66
N ASP A 10 -9.62 4.75 2.94
CA ASP A 10 -9.60 3.29 2.89
C ASP A 10 -8.35 2.77 2.18
N VAL A 11 -7.89 3.46 1.13
CA VAL A 11 -6.63 3.13 0.44
C VAL A 11 -5.45 3.21 1.41
N LYS A 12 -5.34 4.31 2.17
CA LYS A 12 -4.29 4.48 3.19
C LYS A 12 -4.38 3.39 4.26
N ALA A 13 -5.58 3.08 4.72
CA ALA A 13 -5.79 2.05 5.74
C ALA A 13 -5.44 0.65 5.22
N PHE A 14 -5.67 0.35 3.94
CA PHE A 14 -5.26 -0.91 3.33
C PHE A 14 -3.74 -1.01 3.18
N ALA A 15 -3.08 0.05 2.68
CA ALA A 15 -1.63 0.12 2.61
C ALA A 15 -1.00 -0.10 4.00
N LYS A 16 -1.51 0.61 5.02
CA LYS A 16 -1.09 0.43 6.42
C LYS A 16 -1.25 -1.01 6.89
N GLN A 17 -2.38 -1.64 6.59
CA GLN A 17 -2.60 -3.04 6.96
C GLN A 17 -1.52 -3.95 6.36
N LEU A 18 -1.23 -3.84 5.06
CA LEU A 18 -0.21 -4.66 4.39
C LEU A 18 1.18 -4.48 5.03
N ILE A 19 1.56 -3.23 5.35
CA ILE A 19 2.83 -2.93 6.01
C ILE A 19 2.87 -3.56 7.41
N THR A 20 1.80 -3.44 8.19
CA THR A 20 1.73 -4.07 9.53
C THR A 20 1.68 -5.59 9.50
N GLU A 21 1.25 -6.19 8.40
CA GLU A 21 1.37 -7.64 8.16
C GLU A 21 2.83 -8.06 7.87
N GLY A 22 3.76 -7.11 7.79
CA GLY A 22 5.18 -7.35 7.51
C GLY A 22 5.47 -7.52 6.02
N VAL A 23 4.54 -7.12 5.16
CA VAL A 23 4.64 -7.31 3.72
C VAL A 23 5.25 -6.08 3.04
N SER A 24 6.35 -6.31 2.33
CA SER A 24 6.93 -5.32 1.41
C SER A 24 6.16 -5.34 0.10
N PHE A 25 4.99 -4.70 0.07
CA PHE A 25 4.11 -4.75 -1.10
C PHE A 25 4.46 -3.68 -2.15
N HIS A 26 4.14 -3.99 -3.40
CA HIS A 26 4.08 -3.03 -4.49
C HIS A 26 2.66 -3.02 -5.09
N PRO A 27 2.06 -1.86 -5.44
CA PRO A 27 0.69 -1.81 -5.96
C PRO A 27 0.43 -2.67 -7.20
N ASP A 28 1.43 -2.86 -8.06
CA ASP A 28 1.29 -3.63 -9.31
C ASP A 28 1.48 -5.15 -9.14
N ASP A 29 1.98 -5.61 -8.00
CA ASP A 29 2.34 -7.02 -7.82
C ASP A 29 1.10 -7.87 -7.49
N ASP A 30 1.06 -9.10 -8.03
CA ASP A 30 0.03 -10.07 -7.67
C ASP A 30 0.32 -10.66 -6.29
N PHE A 31 -0.61 -10.54 -5.35
CA PHE A 31 -0.46 -11.09 -3.99
C PHE A 31 -0.28 -12.62 -3.93
N ASN A 32 -0.56 -13.34 -5.03
CA ASN A 32 -0.28 -14.77 -5.15
C ASN A 32 1.22 -15.08 -5.29
N ASP A 33 2.02 -14.11 -5.72
CA ASP A 33 3.46 -14.28 -5.93
C ASP A 33 4.27 -14.04 -4.64
N TYR A 34 3.60 -13.63 -3.56
CA TYR A 34 4.23 -13.30 -2.29
C TYR A 34 4.58 -14.58 -1.52
N VAL A 35 5.85 -14.68 -1.14
CA VAL A 35 6.40 -15.83 -0.41
C VAL A 35 6.90 -15.36 0.95
N ASN A 36 6.50 -16.06 2.01
CA ASN A 36 7.11 -15.91 3.31
C ASN A 36 8.53 -16.50 3.26
N LEU A 37 9.54 -15.67 3.44
CA LEU A 37 10.95 -16.07 3.28
C LEU A 37 11.43 -17.03 4.37
N GLU A 38 10.83 -17.00 5.56
CA GLU A 38 11.21 -17.90 6.67
C GLU A 38 10.70 -19.32 6.43
N GLU A 39 9.43 -19.43 6.05
CA GLU A 39 8.73 -20.71 5.90
C GLU A 39 8.79 -21.26 4.45
N SER A 40 9.20 -20.44 3.48
CA SER A 40 9.22 -20.77 2.05
C SER A 40 7.86 -21.25 1.49
N ILE A 41 6.78 -20.72 2.05
CA ILE A 41 5.40 -20.96 1.62
C ILE A 41 4.75 -19.63 1.18
N PRO A 42 3.63 -19.67 0.44
CA PRO A 42 2.89 -18.45 0.12
C PRO A 42 2.56 -17.64 1.38
N THR A 43 2.75 -16.32 1.32
CA THR A 43 2.41 -15.40 2.42
C THR A 43 0.91 -15.44 2.73
N TYR A 44 0.10 -15.60 1.68
CA TYR A 44 -1.35 -15.66 1.74
C TYR A 44 -1.85 -16.98 1.15
N SER A 45 -2.96 -17.49 1.65
CA SER A 45 -3.72 -18.50 0.89
C SER A 45 -4.21 -17.91 -0.43
N LYS A 46 -4.55 -18.79 -1.39
CA LYS A 46 -5.07 -18.37 -2.70
C LYS A 46 -6.28 -17.43 -2.57
N GLU A 47 -7.20 -17.76 -1.68
CA GLU A 47 -8.41 -16.97 -1.42
C GLU A 47 -8.08 -15.60 -0.81
N GLU A 48 -7.14 -15.55 0.12
CA GLU A 48 -6.67 -14.31 0.74
C GLU A 48 -5.93 -13.39 -0.23
N ALA A 49 -5.11 -13.96 -1.12
CA ALA A 49 -4.41 -13.24 -2.17
C ALA A 49 -5.40 -12.65 -3.18
N ASP A 50 -6.38 -13.44 -3.64
CA ASP A 50 -7.40 -12.99 -4.59
C ASP A 50 -8.28 -11.86 -4.01
N VAL A 51 -8.60 -11.93 -2.71
CA VAL A 51 -9.28 -10.82 -2.00
C VAL A 51 -8.42 -9.56 -1.99
N ARG A 52 -7.12 -9.67 -1.68
CA ARG A 52 -6.20 -8.52 -1.65
C ARG A 52 -5.97 -7.91 -3.02
N ASN A 53 -5.84 -8.73 -4.07
CA ASN A 53 -5.81 -8.26 -5.46
C ASN A 53 -7.09 -7.48 -5.81
N GLY A 54 -8.25 -7.98 -5.38
CA GLY A 54 -9.52 -7.27 -5.53
C GLY A 54 -9.55 -5.91 -4.81
N LEU A 55 -9.03 -5.85 -3.59
CA LEU A 55 -8.92 -4.60 -2.82
C LEU A 55 -7.92 -3.63 -3.46
N MET A 56 -6.78 -4.10 -3.95
CA MET A 56 -5.78 -3.27 -4.63
C MET A 56 -6.34 -2.67 -5.93
N ASN A 57 -7.04 -3.46 -6.74
CA ASN A 57 -7.75 -2.96 -7.92
C ASN A 57 -8.74 -1.84 -7.56
N LYS A 58 -9.45 -1.96 -6.42
CA LYS A 58 -10.33 -0.89 -5.93
C LYS A 58 -9.57 0.33 -5.44
N CYS A 59 -8.36 0.17 -4.92
CA CYS A 59 -7.49 1.29 -4.60
C CYS A 59 -7.15 2.09 -5.86
N PHE A 60 -6.75 1.42 -6.96
CA PHE A 60 -6.52 2.08 -8.25
C PHE A 60 -7.74 2.86 -8.73
N GLU A 61 -8.94 2.25 -8.71
CA GLU A 61 -10.18 2.91 -9.13
C GLU A 61 -10.49 4.18 -8.32
N VAL A 62 -10.30 4.12 -7.00
CA VAL A 62 -10.54 5.26 -6.10
C VAL A 62 -9.50 6.35 -6.31
N CYS A 63 -8.22 5.99 -6.36
CA CYS A 63 -7.12 6.92 -6.61
C CYS A 63 -7.27 7.64 -7.95
N GLU A 64 -7.58 6.92 -9.03
CA GLU A 64 -7.82 7.51 -10.36
C GLU A 64 -8.99 8.51 -10.32
N LYS A 65 -10.10 8.13 -9.68
CA LYS A 65 -11.28 8.99 -9.55
C LYS A 65 -11.00 10.27 -8.76
N GLU A 66 -10.18 10.20 -7.73
CA GLU A 66 -9.84 11.32 -6.86
C GLU A 66 -8.64 12.14 -7.36
N GLY A 67 -7.97 11.70 -8.43
CA GLY A 67 -6.77 12.35 -8.96
C GLY A 67 -5.55 12.20 -8.04
N ILE A 68 -5.49 11.11 -7.30
CA ILE A 68 -4.43 10.77 -6.34
C ILE A 68 -3.52 9.72 -6.96
N ASP A 69 -2.21 9.89 -6.82
CA ASP A 69 -1.24 8.88 -7.23
C ASP A 69 -1.17 7.77 -6.16
N ILE A 70 -1.50 6.54 -6.54
CA ILE A 70 -1.49 5.38 -5.64
C ILE A 70 -0.07 5.03 -5.15
N TYR A 71 0.96 5.29 -5.97
CA TYR A 71 2.35 5.02 -5.60
C TYR A 71 2.81 6.01 -4.53
N ASP A 72 2.41 7.28 -4.66
CA ASP A 72 2.67 8.29 -3.63
C ASP A 72 1.97 7.93 -2.32
N VAL A 73 0.71 7.47 -2.37
CA VAL A 73 0.00 7.04 -1.16
C VAL A 73 0.68 5.83 -0.52
N ALA A 74 1.02 4.80 -1.29
CA ALA A 74 1.67 3.59 -0.78
C ALA A 74 3.04 3.92 -0.16
N LEU A 75 3.84 4.75 -0.84
CA LEU A 75 5.15 5.20 -0.35
C LEU A 75 5.00 6.04 0.92
N GLU A 76 4.10 7.01 0.92
CA GLU A 76 3.89 7.88 2.08
C GLU A 76 3.50 7.08 3.32
N VAL A 77 2.55 6.16 3.19
CA VAL A 77 2.14 5.30 4.31
C VAL A 77 3.30 4.40 4.75
N SER A 78 4.08 3.85 3.81
CA SER A 78 5.28 3.07 4.14
C SER A 78 6.28 3.87 4.95
N LEU A 79 6.58 5.11 4.54
CA LEU A 79 7.51 5.99 5.24
C LEU A 79 7.04 6.32 6.65
N ILE A 80 5.74 6.60 6.82
CA ILE A 80 5.16 6.92 8.14
C ILE A 80 5.17 5.70 9.06
N GLU A 81 4.70 4.54 8.59
CA GLU A 81 4.58 3.34 9.44
C GLU A 81 5.93 2.73 9.81
N THR A 82 6.98 3.01 9.02
CA THR A 82 8.36 2.58 9.30
C THR A 82 9.20 3.66 9.98
N GLU A 83 8.62 4.82 10.30
CA GLU A 83 9.31 6.01 10.82
C GLU A 83 10.45 6.56 9.93
N MET A 84 10.46 6.15 8.65
CA MET A 84 11.42 6.62 7.65
C MET A 84 11.11 8.04 7.19
N ASP A 85 9.91 8.54 7.44
CA ASP A 85 9.50 9.94 7.24
C ASP A 85 10.40 10.96 7.98
N LYS A 86 11.08 10.52 9.05
CA LYS A 86 12.09 11.32 9.76
C LYS A 86 13.35 11.60 8.93
N PHE A 87 13.58 10.81 7.88
CA PHE A 87 14.79 10.84 7.06
C PHE A 87 14.51 11.07 5.58
N ILE A 88 13.35 10.63 5.10
CA ILE A 88 12.92 10.70 3.71
C ILE A 88 11.68 11.60 3.65
N PRO A 89 11.70 12.68 2.85
CA PRO A 89 10.53 13.53 2.68
C PRO A 89 9.32 12.74 2.16
N LEU A 90 8.13 13.08 2.66
CA LEU A 90 6.90 12.49 2.19
C LEU A 90 6.55 13.00 0.78
N PRO A 91 5.92 12.18 -0.08
CA PRO A 91 5.40 12.62 -1.37
C PRO A 91 4.49 13.87 -1.27
N SER A 92 3.65 13.96 -0.22
CA SER A 92 2.80 15.13 0.02
C SER A 92 3.53 16.37 0.56
N GLN A 93 4.80 16.27 0.96
CA GLN A 93 5.54 17.42 1.45
C GLN A 93 5.90 18.37 0.30
N THR A 94 5.56 19.65 0.49
CA THR A 94 6.02 20.71 -0.40
C THR A 94 7.46 21.05 -0.08
N TYR A 95 8.34 20.99 -1.09
CA TYR A 95 9.70 21.47 -0.94
C TYR A 95 9.69 23.00 -0.88
N PRO A 96 10.44 23.63 0.04
CA PRO A 96 10.71 25.05 -0.10
C PRO A 96 11.41 25.27 -1.45
N GLU A 97 10.86 26.14 -2.29
CA GLU A 97 11.52 26.55 -3.52
C GLU A 97 12.92 27.04 -3.15
N ASN A 98 13.95 26.43 -3.74
CA ASN A 98 15.32 26.89 -3.57
C ASN A 98 15.41 28.30 -4.18
N ASN A 99 15.40 29.34 -3.33
CA ASN A 99 15.70 30.73 -3.70
C ASN A 99 17.15 30.89 -4.15
#